data_AF-A0A7C6X922-F1
#
_entry.id   AF-A0A7C6X922-F1
#
_cell.length_a   1.000
_cell.length_b   1.000
_cell.length_c   1.000
_cell.angle_alpha   90.00
_cell.angle_beta   90.00
_cell.angle_gamma   90.00
#
_symmetry.space_group_name_H-M   'P 1'
#
loop_
_entity.id
_entity.type
_entity.pdbx_description
1 polymer ?
#
loop_
_entity_poly.entity_id
_entity_poly.type
_entity_poly.pdbx_seq_one_letter_code
_entity_poly.pdbx_strand_id
1 'polypeptide(L)' 'MFDNLSDRLAQTLRHVTGKARLSEDNIKDTLREVRMALLEA' A
#
# COMPACT_ATOMS: atom_id res chain seq x y z
N MET A 1 3.60 -15.11 9.78
CA MET A 1 2.52 -14.81 8.81
C MET A 1 2.06 -13.37 8.97
N PHE A 2 1.66 -12.92 10.17
CA PHE A 2 1.23 -11.54 10.44
C PHE A 2 2.34 -10.46 10.32
N ASP A 3 3.60 -10.80 10.62
CA ASP A 3 4.72 -9.85 10.48
C ASP A 3 4.98 -9.47 9.01
N ASN A 4 4.88 -10.44 8.08
CA ASN A 4 5.06 -10.21 6.64
C ASN A 4 3.97 -9.26 6.08
N LEU A 5 2.72 -9.46 6.51
CA LEU A 5 1.63 -8.58 6.14
C LEU A 5 1.84 -7.15 6.68
N SER A 6 2.31 -7.04 7.92
CA SER A 6 2.59 -5.75 8.57
C SER A 6 3.69 -4.97 7.84
N ASP A 7 4.76 -5.65 7.42
CA ASP A 7 5.84 -5.03 6.64
C ASP A 7 5.37 -4.56 5.26
N ARG A 8 4.59 -5.39 4.54
CA ARG A 8 4.04 -5.02 3.23
C ARG A 8 3.11 -3.80 3.32
N LEU A 9 2.20 -3.77 4.30
CA LEU A 9 1.32 -2.61 4.54
C LEU A 9 2.11 -1.35 4.88
N ALA A 10 3.13 -1.45 5.73
CA ALA A 10 3.98 -0.32 6.07
C ALA A 10 4.70 0.24 4.84
N GLN A 11 5.13 -0.62 3.92
CA GLN A 11 5.79 -0.22 2.67
C GLN A 11 4.83 0.50 1.72
N THR A 12 3.62 -0.05 1.52
CA THR A 12 2.59 0.55 0.66
C THR A 12 2.13 1.92 1.18
N LEU A 13 2.00 2.08 2.51
CA LEU A 13 1.61 3.36 3.10
C LEU A 13 2.70 4.43 2.95
N ARG A 14 3.98 4.06 2.96
CA ARG A 14 5.10 5.01 2.71
C ARG A 14 5.05 5.62 1.31
N HIS A 15 4.56 4.87 0.31
CA HIS A 15 4.37 5.39 -1.06
C HIS A 15 3.30 6.50 -1.13
N VAL A 16 2.43 6.59 -0.12
CA VAL A 16 1.36 7.60 -0.04
C VAL A 16 1.78 8.78 0.83
N THR A 17 2.41 8.53 1.98
CA THR A 17 2.77 9.58 2.96
C THR A 17 3.87 10.54 2.49
N GLY A 18 4.61 10.18 1.43
CA GLY A 18 5.64 11.04 0.82
C GLY A 18 5.17 11.90 -0.36
N LYS A 19 3.90 11.76 -0.81
CA LYS A 19 3.38 12.54 -1.93
C LYS A 19 2.82 13.87 -1.42
N ALA A 20 3.36 14.98 -1.91
CA ALA A 20 2.91 16.34 -1.56
C ALA A 20 1.43 16.59 -1.91
N ARG A 21 0.82 15.76 -2.75
CA ARG A 21 -0.61 15.78 -3.06
C ARG A 21 -1.14 14.38 -3.37
N LEU A 22 -2.21 14.00 -2.69
CA LEU A 22 -2.99 12.80 -3.02
C LEU A 22 -3.86 13.11 -4.25
N SER A 23 -3.83 12.21 -5.23
CA SER A 23 -4.63 12.26 -6.45
C SER A 23 -5.39 10.95 -6.61
N GLU A 24 -6.47 10.97 -7.37
CA GLU A 24 -7.30 9.78 -7.54
C GLU A 24 -6.52 8.61 -8.15
N ASP A 25 -5.61 8.90 -9.10
CA ASP A 25 -4.73 7.91 -9.71
C ASP A 25 -3.79 7.26 -8.70
N ASN A 26 -3.12 8.06 -7.85
CA ASN A 26 -2.16 7.51 -6.91
C ASN A 26 -2.82 6.74 -5.75
N ILE A 27 -4.04 7.10 -5.37
CA ILE A 27 -4.85 6.33 -4.42
C ILE A 27 -5.28 4.99 -5.05
N LYS A 28 -5.75 4.99 -6.31
CA LYS A 28 -6.14 3.76 -7.02
C LYS A 28 -5.01 2.75 -7.10
N ASP A 29 -3.80 3.20 -7.43
CA ASP A 29 -2.65 2.33 -7.53
C ASP A 29 -2.26 1.74 -6.18
N THR A 30 -2.25 2.56 -5.13
CA THR A 30 -2.01 2.10 -3.75
C THR A 30 -3.02 1.04 -3.33
N LEU A 31 -4.32 1.25 -3.60
CA LEU A 31 -5.37 0.29 -3.24
C LEU A 31 -5.21 -1.05 -3.97
N ARG A 32 -4.68 -1.05 -5.21
CA ARG A 32 -4.35 -2.30 -5.91
C ARG A 32 -3.20 -3.04 -5.25
N GLU A 33 -2.14 -2.34 -4.84
CA GLU A 33 -1.01 -2.94 -4.11
C GLU A 33 -1.46 -3.57 -2.79
N VAL A 34 -2.28 -2.86 -2.00
CA VAL A 34 -2.86 -3.40 -0.76
C VAL A 34 -3.67 -4.65 -1.04
N ARG A 35 -4.52 -4.65 -2.08
CA ARG A 35 -5.34 -5.81 -2.44
C ARG A 35 -4.48 -7.03 -2.79
N MET A 36 -3.40 -6.84 -3.55
CA MET A 36 -2.48 -7.94 -3.90
C MET A 36 -1.75 -8.46 -2.67
N ALA A 37 -1.25 -7.57 -1.80
CA ALA A 37 -0.58 -7.96 -0.57
C ALA A 37 -1.47 -8.79 0.37
N LEU A 38 -2.78 -8.54 0.39
CA LEU A 38 -3.74 -9.32 1.16
C LEU A 38 -4.10 -10.68 0.54
N LEU A 39 -3.88 -10.87 -0.76
CA LEU A 39 -4.16 -12.12 -1.47
C LEU A 39 -2.95 -13.06 -1.53
N GLU A 40 -1.73 -12.51 -1.47
CA GLU A 40 -0.46 -13.24 -1.53
C GLU A 40 0.09 -13.65 -0.15
N ALA A 41 -0.41 -13.04 0.93
CA ALA A 41 0.01 -13.30 2.31
C ALA A 41 -0.86 -14.37 2.98
#